data_AF-A0A6J7BV61-F1
#
_entry.id   AF-A0A6J7BV61-F1
#
_cell.length_a   1.000
_cell.length_b   1.000
_cell.length_c   1.000
_cell.angle_alpha   90.00
_cell.angle_beta   90.00
_cell.angle_gamma   90.00
#
_symmetry.space_group_name_H-M   'P 1'
#
loop_
_entity.id
_entity.type
_entity.pdbx_description
1 polymer ?
#
loop_
_entity_poly.entity_id
_entity_poly.type
_entity_poly.pdbx_seq_one_letter_code
_entity_poly.pdbx_strand_id
1 'polypeptide(L)'
;MISLGNPIIWWAGSVAIVHQSWRWFARRDWRAGAAVLAVLAGWLPWLGFQGRTIFTFYSVAFVPFLCLVLALMLGSILGPADATHRRRMLGAVGAGSIVLLALACTWFFYPIWTGQVMPYTEWHIRMWFPTWV
;
A
#
# COMPACT_ATOMS: atom_id res chain seq x y z
N MET A 1 -2.53 -3.45 21.78
CA MET A 1 -2.12 -2.50 20.73
C MET A 1 -2.33 -3.18 19.38
N ILE A 2 -3.29 -2.72 18.58
CA ILE A 2 -3.51 -3.28 17.24
C ILE A 2 -2.45 -2.66 16.32
N SER A 3 -1.54 -3.47 15.80
CA SER A 3 -0.56 -3.04 14.80
C SER A 3 -1.22 -3.06 13.42
N LEU A 4 -2.12 -2.09 13.18
CA LEU A 4 -2.79 -1.91 11.90
C LEU A 4 -1.97 -0.93 11.06
N GLY A 5 -1.40 -1.37 9.94
CA GLY A 5 -0.81 -0.43 8.97
C GLY A 5 -1.88 0.39 8.26
N ASN A 6 -1.49 1.47 7.57
CA ASN A 6 -2.42 2.32 6.82
C ASN A 6 -3.22 1.49 5.78
N PRO A 7 -4.55 1.32 5.95
CA PRO A 7 -5.36 0.49 5.06
C PRO A 7 -5.30 0.91 3.59
N ILE A 8 -5.25 2.22 3.32
CA ILE A 8 -5.19 2.74 1.95
C ILE A 8 -3.88 2.33 1.28
N ILE A 9 -2.75 2.38 1.99
CA ILE A 9 -1.46 1.92 1.47
C ILE A 9 -1.49 0.42 1.19
N TRP A 10 -2.09 -0.38 2.09
CA TRP A 10 -2.21 -1.83 1.90
C TRP A 10 -3.08 -2.20 0.71
N TRP A 11 -4.25 -1.56 0.57
CA TRP A 11 -5.16 -1.81 -0.53
C TRP A 11 -4.60 -1.33 -1.87
N ALA A 12 -4.11 -0.08 -1.92
CA ALA A 12 -3.50 0.46 -3.12
C ALA A 12 -2.22 -0.31 -3.48
N GLY A 13 -1.43 -0.74 -2.49
CA GLY A 13 -0.25 -1.58 -2.68
C GLY A 13 -0.60 -2.95 -3.26
N SER A 14 -1.68 -3.58 -2.81
CA SER A 14 -2.15 -4.86 -3.35
C SER A 14 -2.55 -4.71 -4.83
N VAL A 15 -3.30 -3.65 -5.16
CA VAL A 15 -3.62 -3.31 -6.56
C VAL A 15 -2.35 -3.02 -7.37
N ALA A 16 -1.38 -2.32 -6.77
CA ALA A 16 -0.12 -1.98 -7.42
C ALA A 16 0.72 -3.22 -7.73
N ILE A 17 0.73 -4.24 -6.87
CA ILE A 17 1.39 -5.52 -7.15
C ILE A 17 0.78 -6.17 -8.40
N VAL A 18 -0.56 -6.23 -8.49
CA VAL A 18 -1.24 -6.79 -9.66
C VAL A 18 -0.92 -5.99 -10.92
N HIS A 19 -0.98 -4.66 -10.84
CA HIS A 19 -0.67 -3.76 -11.95
C HIS A 19 0.78 -3.91 -12.44
N GLN A 20 1.75 -3.94 -11.52
CA GLN A 20 3.16 -4.07 -11.86
C GLN A 20 3.51 -5.49 -12.36
N SER A 21 2.83 -6.52 -11.84
CA SER A 21 2.94 -7.89 -12.39
C SER A 21 2.47 -7.92 -13.84
N TRP A 22 1.31 -7.32 -14.14
CA TRP A 22 0.84 -7.20 -15.52
C TRP A 22 1.83 -6.43 -16.39
N ARG A 23 2.39 -5.30 -15.93
CA ARG A 23 3.41 -4.56 -16.69
C ARG A 23 4.69 -5.36 -16.90
N TRP A 24 5.10 -6.17 -15.93
CA TRP A 24 6.26 -7.05 -16.08
C TRP A 24 6.03 -8.08 -17.18
N PHE A 25 4.87 -8.76 -17.22
CA PHE A 25 4.57 -9.76 -18.24
C PHE A 25 4.24 -9.16 -19.62
N ALA A 26 3.35 -8.16 -19.68
CA ALA A 26 2.82 -7.61 -20.93
C ALA A 26 3.75 -6.60 -21.60
N ARG A 27 4.51 -5.81 -20.81
CA ARG A 27 5.40 -4.75 -21.32
C ARG A 27 6.88 -5.09 -21.17
N ARG A 28 7.21 -6.26 -20.59
CA ARG A 28 8.59 -6.69 -20.29
C ARG A 28 9.41 -5.64 -19.55
N ASP A 29 8.74 -4.89 -18.67
CA ASP A 29 9.37 -3.85 -17.87
C ASP A 29 10.13 -4.50 -16.70
N TRP A 30 11.46 -4.54 -16.82
CA TRP A 30 12.32 -5.15 -15.80
C TRP A 30 12.22 -4.43 -14.44
N ARG A 31 11.92 -3.13 -14.42
CA ARG A 31 11.80 -2.35 -13.19
C ARG A 31 10.58 -2.79 -12.39
N ALA A 32 9.47 -3.04 -13.09
CA ALA A 32 8.25 -3.57 -12.49
C ALA A 32 8.48 -4.98 -11.92
N GLY A 33 9.16 -5.84 -12.69
CA GLY A 33 9.53 -7.18 -12.24
C GLY A 33 10.42 -7.17 -11.00
N ALA A 34 11.49 -6.37 -11.01
CA ALA A 34 12.42 -6.27 -9.88
C ALA A 34 11.72 -5.82 -8.58
N ALA A 35 10.83 -4.82 -8.67
CA ALA A 35 10.09 -4.33 -7.51
C ALA A 35 9.10 -5.38 -6.96
N VAL A 36 8.37 -6.08 -7.84
CA VAL A 36 7.45 -7.16 -7.42
C VAL A 36 8.23 -8.34 -6.83
N LEU A 37 9.34 -8.73 -7.46
CA LEU A 37 10.20 -9.80 -6.95
C LEU A 37 10.82 -9.46 -5.60
N ALA A 38 11.15 -8.19 -5.33
CA ALA A 38 11.63 -7.77 -4.02
C ALA A 38 10.55 -7.92 -2.93
N VAL A 39 9.29 -7.58 -3.24
CA VAL A 39 8.15 -7.84 -2.33
C VAL A 39 7.99 -9.34 -2.10
N LEU A 40 7.99 -10.14 -3.17
CA LEU A 40 7.85 -11.58 -3.10
C LEU A 40 9.01 -12.25 -2.35
N ALA A 41 10.25 -11.78 -2.52
CA ALA A 41 11.40 -12.29 -1.79
C ALA A 41 11.28 -12.02 -0.28
N GLY A 42 10.66 -10.90 0.11
CA GLY A 42 10.37 -10.61 1.51
C GLY A 42 9.15 -11.36 2.08
N TRP A 43 8.21 -11.79 1.23
CA TRP A 43 6.94 -12.42 1.64
C TRP A 43 6.91 -13.96 1.51
N LEU A 44 7.39 -14.51 0.39
CA LEU A 44 7.36 -15.95 0.09
C LEU A 44 8.04 -16.84 1.13
N PRO A 45 9.20 -16.46 1.75
CA PRO A 45 9.84 -17.31 2.74
C PRO A 45 8.91 -17.67 3.91
N TRP A 46 7.98 -16.79 4.27
CA TRP A 46 7.03 -17.01 5.37
C TRP A 46 6.03 -18.14 5.07
N LEU A 47 5.79 -18.47 3.80
CA LEU A 47 4.97 -19.63 3.42
C LEU A 47 5.63 -20.96 3.81
N GLY A 48 6.96 -21.00 3.95
CA GLY A 48 7.70 -22.17 4.45
C GLY A 48 7.66 -22.32 5.98
N PHE A 49 7.28 -21.28 6.72
CA PHE A 49 7.32 -21.23 8.18
C PHE A 49 5.92 -21.28 8.81
N GLN A 50 5.01 -22.10 8.29
CA GLN A 50 3.64 -22.24 8.80
C GLN A 50 3.56 -22.82 10.23
N GLY A 51 4.59 -23.56 10.66
CA GLY A 51 4.65 -24.15 12.00
C GLY A 51 5.05 -23.19 13.13
N ARG A 52 5.26 -21.90 12.83
CA ARG A 52 5.58 -20.86 13.83
C ARG A 52 4.49 -19.81 13.88
N THR A 53 4.34 -19.16 15.03
CA THR A 53 3.44 -18.03 15.19
C THR A 53 3.96 -16.82 14.40
N ILE A 54 3.14 -16.30 13.49
CA ILE A 54 3.47 -15.18 12.62
C ILE A 54 2.60 -13.99 13.01
N PHE A 55 3.20 -12.80 13.09
CA PHE A 55 2.51 -11.54 13.40
C PHE A 55 2.61 -10.55 12.24
N THR A 56 1.62 -9.66 12.11
CA THR A 56 1.59 -8.61 11.08
C THR A 56 2.83 -7.72 11.09
N PHE A 57 3.48 -7.54 12.25
CA PHE A 57 4.73 -6.79 12.40
C PHE A 57 5.83 -7.22 11.40
N TYR A 58 5.92 -8.49 11.04
CA TYR A 58 6.93 -8.99 10.09
C TYR A 58 6.80 -8.39 8.70
N SER A 59 5.66 -7.77 8.38
CA SER A 59 5.49 -7.07 7.12
C SER A 59 6.45 -5.90 6.94
N VAL A 60 6.98 -5.33 8.03
CA VAL A 60 7.94 -4.21 7.98
C VAL A 60 9.15 -4.51 7.08
N ALA A 61 9.53 -5.79 6.96
CA ALA A 61 10.64 -6.22 6.12
C ALA A 61 10.41 -5.98 4.61
N PHE A 62 9.16 -6.03 4.14
CA PHE A 62 8.84 -5.88 2.72
C PHE A 62 8.03 -4.62 2.37
N VAL A 63 7.54 -3.88 3.37
CA VAL A 63 6.81 -2.61 3.18
C VAL A 63 7.57 -1.59 2.32
N PRO A 64 8.90 -1.39 2.44
CA PRO A 64 9.62 -0.46 1.57
C PRO A 64 9.50 -0.82 0.07
N PHE A 65 9.53 -2.11 -0.25
CA PHE A 65 9.36 -2.60 -1.61
C PHE A 65 7.91 -2.45 -2.08
N LEU A 66 6.94 -2.63 -1.19
CA LEU A 66 5.54 -2.35 -1.48
C LEU A 66 5.32 -0.87 -1.83
N CYS A 67 5.93 0.04 -1.08
CA CYS A 67 5.91 1.48 -1.37
C CYS A 67 6.56 1.79 -2.73
N LEU A 68 7.63 1.08 -3.10
CA LEU A 68 8.26 1.23 -4.42
C LEU A 68 7.31 0.76 -5.55
N VAL A 69 6.67 -0.40 -5.41
CA VAL A 69 5.67 -0.91 -6.34
C VAL A 69 4.52 0.09 -6.51
N LEU A 70 4.03 0.65 -5.40
CA LEU A 70 3.00 1.68 -5.40
C LEU A 70 3.47 2.97 -6.11
N ALA A 71 4.68 3.45 -5.82
CA ALA A 71 5.24 4.63 -6.47
C ALA A 71 5.38 4.45 -7.99
N LEU A 72 5.79 3.26 -8.46
CA LEU A 72 5.85 2.94 -9.88
C LEU A 72 4.46 2.92 -10.53
N MET A 73 3.44 2.43 -9.81
CA MET A 73 2.05 2.51 -10.27
C MET A 73 1.61 3.97 -10.39
N LEU A 74 1.84 4.80 -9.37
CA LEU A 74 1.47 6.22 -9.38
C LEU A 74 2.17 6.98 -10.52
N GLY A 75 3.46 6.71 -10.75
CA GLY A 75 4.21 7.29 -11.88
C GLY A 75 3.62 6.89 -13.24
N SER A 76 3.11 5.66 -13.37
CA SER A 76 2.44 5.22 -14.59
C SER A 76 1.04 5.83 -14.79
N ILE A 77 0.31 6.10 -13.70
CA ILE A 77 -0.98 6.77 -13.72
C ILE A 77 -0.81 8.24 -14.16
N LEU A 78 0.19 8.93 -13.61
CA LEU A 78 0.56 10.31 -13.95
C LEU A 78 0.83 10.47 -15.45
N GLY A 79 1.50 9.49 -16.05
CA GLY A 79 1.80 9.45 -17.48
C GLY A 79 3.07 10.21 -17.87
N PRO A 80 3.51 10.07 -19.13
CA PRO A 80 4.76 10.65 -19.60
C PRO A 80 4.66 12.18 -19.78
N ALA A 81 5.81 12.86 -19.81
CA ALA A 81 5.89 14.32 -19.75
C ALA A 81 5.31 15.02 -21.01
N ASP A 82 5.36 14.32 -22.14
CA ASP A 82 4.84 14.70 -23.46
C ASP A 82 3.36 14.39 -23.66
N ALA A 83 2.69 13.76 -22.68
CA ALA A 83 1.27 13.48 -22.75
C ALA A 83 0.44 14.78 -22.86
N THR A 84 -0.68 14.71 -23.58
CA THR A 84 -1.64 15.81 -23.68
C THR A 84 -2.03 16.33 -22.30
N HIS A 85 -2.20 17.65 -22.16
CA HIS A 85 -2.52 18.32 -20.89
C HIS A 85 -3.67 17.63 -20.14
N ARG A 86 -4.75 17.24 -20.85
CA ARG A 86 -5.90 16.52 -20.26
C ARG A 86 -5.52 15.16 -19.68
N ARG A 87 -4.68 14.36 -20.36
CA ARG A 87 -4.25 13.03 -19.88
C ARG A 87 -3.37 13.13 -18.65
N ARG A 88 -2.46 14.11 -18.65
CA ARG A 88 -1.56 14.38 -17.52
C ARG A 88 -2.32 14.94 -16.32
N MET A 89 -3.29 15.82 -16.54
CA MET A 89 -4.18 16.33 -15.49
C MET A 89 -4.97 15.20 -14.84
N LEU A 90 -5.62 14.33 -15.63
CA LEU A 90 -6.35 13.18 -15.10
C LEU A 90 -5.43 12.22 -14.33
N GLY A 91 -4.23 11.98 -14.83
CA GLY A 91 -3.21 11.17 -14.15
C GLY A 91 -2.76 11.79 -12.83
N ALA A 92 -2.49 13.09 -12.81
CA ALA A 92 -2.09 13.83 -11.62
C ALA A 92 -3.19 13.85 -10.56
N VAL A 93 -4.46 14.05 -10.97
CA VAL A 93 -5.61 13.98 -10.08
C VAL A 93 -5.73 12.58 -9.49
N GLY A 94 -5.69 11.53 -10.31
CA GLY A 94 -5.79 10.15 -9.81
C GLY A 94 -4.67 9.79 -8.83
N ALA A 95 -3.41 10.08 -9.19
CA ALA A 95 -2.27 9.81 -8.33
C ALA A 95 -2.30 10.65 -7.05
N GLY A 96 -2.63 11.94 -7.16
CA GLY A 96 -2.78 12.86 -6.04
C GLY A 96 -3.89 12.46 -5.08
N SER A 97 -5.04 12.03 -5.60
CA SER A 97 -6.14 11.52 -4.78
C SER A 97 -5.74 10.32 -3.93
N ILE A 98 -4.97 9.36 -4.48
CA ILE A 98 -4.49 8.20 -3.70
C ILE A 98 -3.58 8.66 -2.55
N VAL A 99 -2.66 9.57 -2.82
CA VAL A 99 -1.75 10.12 -1.79
C VAL A 99 -2.52 10.88 -0.73
N LEU A 100 -3.47 11.73 -1.14
CA LEU A 100 -4.32 12.49 -0.21
C LEU A 100 -5.18 11.58 0.66
N LEU A 101 -5.75 10.51 0.10
CA LEU A 101 -6.51 9.51 0.85
C LEU A 101 -5.61 8.78 1.85
N ALA A 102 -4.37 8.44 1.47
CA ALA A 102 -3.42 7.84 2.38
C ALA A 102 -3.08 8.77 3.56
N LEU A 103 -2.87 10.07 3.29
CA LEU A 103 -2.63 11.08 4.33
C LEU A 103 -3.85 11.28 5.23
N ALA A 104 -5.05 11.37 4.67
CA ALA A 104 -6.30 11.50 5.42
C ALA A 104 -6.54 10.28 6.31
N CYS A 105 -6.24 9.08 5.81
CA CYS A 105 -6.33 7.84 6.59
C CYS A 105 -5.28 7.81 7.70
N THR A 106 -4.04 8.24 7.43
CA THR A 106 -3.01 8.41 8.46
C THR A 106 -3.48 9.36 9.56
N TRP A 107 -4.05 10.50 9.19
CA TRP A 107 -4.60 11.47 10.15
C TRP A 107 -5.72 10.84 11.00
N PHE A 108 -6.63 10.11 10.38
CA PHE A 108 -7.76 9.46 11.06
C PHE A 108 -7.32 8.38 12.05
N PHE A 109 -6.31 7.57 11.71
CA PHE A 109 -5.76 6.52 12.56
C PHE A 109 -4.62 6.98 13.49
N TYR A 110 -4.14 8.21 13.35
CA TYR A 110 -3.03 8.76 14.14
C TYR A 110 -3.19 8.59 15.67
N PRO A 111 -4.37 8.84 16.28
CA PRO A 111 -4.56 8.65 17.72
C PRO A 111 -4.35 7.19 18.17
N ILE A 112 -4.70 6.22 17.32
CA ILE A 112 -4.53 4.79 17.60
C ILE A 112 -3.05 4.43 17.58
N TRP A 113 -2.31 4.90 16.57
CA TRP A 113 -0.88 4.61 16.43
C TRP A 113 0.00 5.28 17.48
N THR A 114 -0.45 6.42 18.01
CA THR A 114 0.26 7.15 19.08
C THR A 114 -0.18 6.76 20.48
N GLY A 115 -1.17 5.86 20.62
CA GLY A 115 -1.65 5.39 21.92
C GLY A 115 -2.35 6.47 22.73
N GLN A 116 -3.02 7.42 22.08
CA GLN A 116 -3.79 8.47 22.77
C GLN A 116 -5.01 7.87 23.47
N VAL A 117 -5.36 8.45 24.63
CA VAL A 117 -6.58 8.10 25.36
C VAL A 117 -7.77 8.65 24.57
N MET A 118 -8.71 7.77 24.20
CA MET A 118 -9.90 8.14 23.42
C MET A 118 -11.15 7.41 23.94
N PRO A 119 -12.35 8.00 23.79
CA PRO A 119 -13.60 7.32 24.09
C PRO A 119 -13.78 6.05 23.24
N TYR A 120 -14.47 5.04 23.79
CA TYR A 120 -14.74 3.78 23.06
C TYR A 120 -15.47 4.02 21.74
N THR A 121 -16.41 4.97 21.69
CA THR A 121 -17.15 5.33 20.48
C THR A 121 -16.23 5.83 19.36
N GLU A 122 -15.25 6.66 19.70
CA GLU A 122 -14.25 7.15 18.75
C GLU A 122 -13.31 6.05 18.28
N TRP A 123 -12.93 5.14 19.17
CA TRP A 123 -12.15 3.98 18.79
C TRP A 123 -12.95 3.05 17.85
N HIS A 124 -14.23 2.81 18.15
CA HIS A 124 -15.08 1.89 17.41
C HIS A 124 -15.34 2.36 15.96
N ILE A 125 -15.56 3.67 15.72
CA ILE A 125 -15.72 4.19 14.35
C ILE A 125 -14.48 4.01 13.47
N ARG A 126 -13.30 3.79 14.07
CA ARG A 126 -12.05 3.50 13.36
C ARG A 126 -11.90 2.02 13.03
N MET A 127 -12.70 1.15 13.63
CA MET A 127 -12.74 -0.29 13.36
C MET A 127 -13.68 -0.57 12.20
N TRP A 128 -13.14 -0.49 10.98
CA TRP A 128 -13.90 -0.68 9.74
C TRP A 128 -14.38 -2.12 9.54
N PHE A 129 -13.69 -3.10 10.14
CA PHE A 129 -14.05 -4.51 10.06
C PHE A 129 -14.26 -5.08 11.46
N PRO A 130 -15.20 -6.04 11.63
CA PRO A 130 -15.43 -6.70 12.91
C PRO A 130 -14.17 -7.39 13.49
N THR A 131 -13.27 -7.85 12.62
CA THR A 131 -12.00 -8.50 13.00
C THR A 131 -10.95 -7.53 13.57
N TRP A 132 -11.21 -6.22 13.54
CA TRP A 132 -10.30 -5.22 14.10
C TRP A 132 -10.67 -4.80 15.54
N VAL A 133 -11.75 -5.34 16.09
CA VAL A 133 -12.21 -5.10 17.45
C VAL A 133 -11.54 -6.06 18.43
#